data_AF-T0TSB2-F1
#
_entry.id   AF-T0TSB2-F1
#
_cell.length_a   1.000
_cell.length_b   1.000
_cell.length_c   1.000
_cell.angle_alpha   90.00
_cell.angle_beta   90.00
_cell.angle_gamma   90.00
#
_symmetry.space_group_name_H-M   'P 1'
#
loop_
_entity.id
_entity.type
_entity.pdbx_description
1 polymer ?
#
loop_
_entity_poly.entity_id
_entity_poly.type
_entity_poly.pdbx_seq_one_letter_code
_entity_poly.pdbx_strand_id
1 'polypeptide(L)'
;MAVSSQVVQADENNGILAFNGQKQFVMEEKDQLGRAHSAHIQLQDKDEPKNKRPGKIKYDPVGWHNYKFYYGDGKSKSWLMNRGHLIGYQFSGVNDEGKNLVPMTAWLNSGNYKGTDEGNQSGMLYYENRLDNWLALHPNYWLDYKVTAIYSGDELLPRQVELQYVGIDSSGNLLEIKLGGDKETLDSQGITHIVLDNQSPNAEINYANGTATNTVPAYTDVPSEPSSESSQVTEQPSSEPEPAQPTQEESRTVYVARQGTADVYWYDINSMPKNTNKSNVVTMSEADAISQGKRHTTKE
;
A
#
# COMPACT_ATOMS: atom_id res chain seq x y z
N MET A 1 -14.22 23.35 -26.54
CA MET A 1 -13.77 22.53 -27.68
C MET A 1 -13.59 21.12 -27.17
N ALA A 2 -14.20 20.11 -27.80
CA ALA A 2 -14.11 18.73 -27.33
C ALA A 2 -12.74 18.14 -27.71
N VAL A 3 -12.07 17.49 -26.76
CA VAL A 3 -10.86 16.73 -27.05
C VAL A 3 -11.29 15.39 -27.64
N SER A 4 -10.81 15.08 -28.84
CA SER A 4 -11.15 13.85 -29.54
C SER A 4 -10.52 12.65 -28.82
N SER A 5 -11.33 11.80 -28.20
CA SER A 5 -10.88 10.53 -27.63
C SER A 5 -10.63 9.53 -28.76
N GLN A 6 -9.43 9.58 -29.35
CA GLN A 6 -8.94 8.49 -30.18
C GLN A 6 -8.60 7.31 -29.26
N VAL A 7 -9.56 6.40 -29.10
CA VAL A 7 -9.31 5.07 -28.54
C VAL A 7 -8.51 4.31 -29.59
N VAL A 8 -7.18 4.38 -29.48
CA VAL A 8 -6.28 3.52 -30.25
C VAL A 8 -6.42 2.13 -29.65
N GLN A 9 -6.87 1.18 -30.46
CA GLN A 9 -6.91 -0.23 -30.08
C GLN A 9 -5.46 -0.70 -29.94
N ALA A 10 -5.06 -1.16 -28.75
CA ALA A 10 -3.67 -1.48 -28.48
C ALA A 10 -3.24 -2.73 -29.25
N ASP A 11 -2.22 -2.60 -30.10
CA ASP A 11 -1.39 -3.73 -30.52
C ASP A 11 -0.53 -4.14 -29.31
N GLU A 12 -1.10 -4.89 -28.36
CA GLU A 12 -0.44 -5.40 -27.14
C GLU A 12 0.59 -6.53 -27.44
N ASN A 13 1.37 -6.39 -28.52
CA ASN A 13 2.49 -7.28 -28.77
C ASN A 13 3.57 -7.03 -27.71
N ASN A 14 3.73 -8.00 -26.80
CA ASN A 14 4.71 -8.03 -25.70
C ASN A 14 4.41 -7.11 -24.49
N GLY A 15 3.14 -6.80 -24.21
CA GLY A 15 2.74 -6.24 -22.91
C GLY A 15 3.03 -4.75 -22.66
N ILE A 16 3.50 -4.02 -23.68
CA ILE A 16 3.71 -2.56 -23.68
C ILE A 16 2.81 -1.88 -24.73
N LEU A 17 2.66 -0.56 -24.67
CA LEU A 17 2.02 0.19 -25.77
C LEU A 17 2.99 0.34 -26.95
N ALA A 18 2.47 0.21 -28.17
CA ALA A 18 3.25 0.39 -29.39
C ALA A 18 3.92 1.78 -29.42
N PHE A 19 5.26 1.81 -29.36
CA PHE A 19 6.01 3.06 -29.21
C PHE A 19 5.86 3.97 -30.43
N ASN A 20 5.35 5.19 -30.21
CA ASN A 20 5.12 6.19 -31.26
C ASN A 20 5.67 7.59 -30.94
N GLY A 21 6.39 7.74 -29.82
CA GLY A 21 6.96 9.02 -29.39
C GLY A 21 5.94 10.09 -29.00
N GLN A 22 4.72 9.71 -28.64
CA GLN A 22 3.67 10.60 -28.14
C GLN A 22 3.06 10.04 -26.84
N LYS A 23 2.44 10.91 -26.02
CA LYS A 23 1.72 10.45 -24.84
C LYS A 23 0.55 9.56 -25.25
N GLN A 24 0.51 8.34 -24.74
CA GLN A 24 -0.59 7.40 -24.92
C GLN A 24 -1.21 7.11 -23.55
N PHE A 25 -2.54 7.08 -23.47
CA PHE A 25 -3.25 6.63 -22.28
C PHE A 25 -4.49 5.84 -22.70
N VAL A 26 -4.45 4.53 -22.48
CA VAL A 26 -5.48 3.55 -22.86
C VAL A 26 -6.08 2.97 -21.58
N MET A 27 -7.37 2.68 -21.61
CA MET A 27 -8.07 1.98 -20.54
C MET A 27 -8.96 0.93 -21.17
N GLU A 28 -8.92 -0.30 -20.66
CA GLU A 28 -9.82 -1.35 -21.11
C GLU A 28 -11.28 -1.00 -20.80
N GLU A 29 -12.20 -1.49 -21.62
CA GLU A 29 -13.62 -1.36 -21.32
C GLU A 29 -13.99 -2.14 -20.07
N LYS A 30 -15.04 -1.70 -19.39
CA LYS A 30 -15.53 -2.38 -18.19
C LYS A 30 -16.09 -3.74 -18.57
N ASP A 31 -15.88 -4.70 -17.68
CA ASP A 31 -16.44 -6.03 -17.86
C ASP A 31 -17.97 -6.07 -17.63
N GLN A 32 -18.54 -7.26 -17.75
CA GLN A 32 -19.99 -7.47 -17.61
C GLN A 32 -20.53 -7.18 -16.20
N LEU A 33 -19.66 -7.12 -15.19
CA LEU A 33 -20.00 -6.73 -13.81
C LEU A 33 -19.77 -5.23 -13.56
N GLY A 34 -19.32 -4.47 -14.57
CA GLY A 34 -19.02 -3.05 -14.46
C GLY A 34 -17.69 -2.73 -13.78
N ARG A 35 -16.80 -3.72 -13.63
CA ARG A 35 -15.48 -3.58 -13.02
C ARG A 35 -14.51 -2.92 -14.02
N ALA A 36 -13.62 -2.07 -13.52
CA ALA A 36 -12.49 -1.58 -14.32
C ALA A 36 -11.40 -2.66 -14.35
N HIS A 37 -10.83 -2.94 -15.52
CA HIS A 37 -9.88 -4.05 -15.68
C HIS A 37 -8.43 -3.58 -15.68
N SER A 38 -7.98 -2.86 -16.72
CA SER A 38 -6.64 -2.27 -16.74
C SER A 38 -6.62 -0.84 -17.28
N ALA A 39 -5.56 -0.12 -16.93
CA ALA A 39 -5.22 1.17 -17.49
C ALA A 39 -3.72 1.21 -17.79
N HIS A 40 -3.34 1.75 -18.95
CA HIS A 40 -2.00 1.67 -19.52
C HIS A 40 -1.59 3.03 -20.08
N ILE A 41 -0.45 3.54 -19.63
CA ILE A 41 0.07 4.84 -20.03
C ILE A 41 1.50 4.72 -20.57
N GLN A 42 1.80 5.51 -21.60
CA GLN A 42 3.17 5.73 -22.09
C GLN A 42 3.40 7.24 -22.15
N LEU A 43 4.38 7.76 -21.40
CA LEU A 43 4.58 9.21 -21.22
C LEU A 43 6.04 9.60 -20.91
N GLN A 44 6.35 10.89 -21.04
CA GLN A 44 7.55 11.52 -20.46
C GLN A 44 7.18 12.48 -19.32
N ASP A 45 8.15 12.90 -18.51
CA ASP A 45 8.05 13.94 -17.46
C ASP A 45 7.26 15.19 -17.94
N LYS A 46 7.58 15.69 -19.13
CA LYS A 46 6.95 16.89 -19.71
C LYS A 46 5.42 16.78 -19.91
N ASP A 47 4.91 15.54 -19.97
CA ASP A 47 3.53 15.18 -20.31
C ASP A 47 2.63 15.05 -19.07
N GLU A 48 3.20 15.19 -17.86
CA GLU A 48 2.50 15.20 -16.59
C GLU A 48 1.60 16.44 -16.41
N PRO A 49 0.50 16.35 -15.63
CA PRO A 49 -0.50 17.39 -15.54
C PRO A 49 -0.05 18.53 -14.63
N LYS A 50 0.20 19.69 -15.24
CA LYS A 50 0.59 20.93 -14.55
C LYS A 50 -0.53 21.57 -13.72
N ASN A 51 -1.76 21.04 -13.83
CA ASN A 51 -2.92 21.52 -13.10
C ASN A 51 -3.10 20.75 -11.78
N LYS A 52 -3.45 21.47 -10.72
CA LYS A 52 -3.79 20.84 -9.43
C LYS A 52 -4.98 19.89 -9.59
N ARG A 53 -4.83 18.67 -9.09
CA ARG A 53 -5.88 17.64 -9.04
C ARG A 53 -7.21 18.18 -8.50
N PRO A 54 -8.34 17.96 -9.19
CA PRO A 54 -9.67 18.30 -8.66
C PRO A 54 -9.97 17.54 -7.36
N GLY A 55 -10.33 18.26 -6.30
CA GLY A 55 -10.35 17.71 -4.93
C GLY A 55 -11.42 16.66 -4.61
N LYS A 56 -12.36 16.36 -5.51
CA LYS A 56 -13.42 15.36 -5.29
C LYS A 56 -13.62 14.47 -6.51
N ILE A 57 -13.47 13.17 -6.30
CA ILE A 57 -14.00 12.11 -7.17
C ILE A 57 -15.49 11.92 -6.82
N LYS A 58 -16.36 11.88 -7.83
CA LYS A 58 -17.80 11.64 -7.71
C LYS A 58 -18.19 10.23 -8.16
N TYR A 59 -17.43 9.62 -9.07
CA TYR A 59 -17.70 8.27 -9.56
C TYR A 59 -17.49 7.24 -8.45
N ASP A 60 -18.51 6.42 -8.20
CA ASP A 60 -18.43 5.26 -7.32
C ASP A 60 -18.26 3.99 -8.17
N PRO A 61 -17.10 3.30 -8.08
CA PRO A 61 -16.91 2.03 -8.76
C PRO A 61 -17.80 0.94 -8.17
N VAL A 62 -17.97 -0.17 -8.89
CA VAL A 62 -18.78 -1.29 -8.40
C VAL A 62 -18.22 -1.87 -7.10
N GLY A 63 -19.12 -2.35 -6.24
CA GLY A 63 -18.77 -2.76 -4.87
C GLY A 63 -18.45 -1.62 -3.89
N TRP A 64 -18.48 -0.34 -4.30
CA TRP A 64 -18.10 0.77 -3.43
C TRP A 64 -18.93 0.87 -2.14
N HIS A 65 -18.28 0.51 -1.04
CA HIS A 65 -18.66 0.86 0.32
C HIS A 65 -17.46 1.50 1.01
N ASN A 66 -17.69 2.41 1.95
CA ASN A 66 -16.59 3.01 2.70
C ASN A 66 -16.97 3.22 4.16
N TYR A 67 -16.03 2.89 5.04
CA TYR A 67 -16.22 2.84 6.48
C TYR A 67 -15.14 3.65 7.17
N LYS A 68 -15.48 4.28 8.30
CA LYS A 68 -14.51 4.99 9.13
C LYS A 68 -14.09 4.11 10.30
N PHE A 69 -12.99 3.39 10.13
CA PHE A 69 -12.48 2.35 11.02
C PHE A 69 -11.41 2.86 11.97
N TYR A 70 -11.37 2.28 13.17
CA TYR A 70 -10.26 2.41 14.10
C TYR A 70 -8.99 1.76 13.52
N TYR A 71 -7.84 2.28 13.91
CA TYR A 71 -6.52 1.75 13.55
C TYR A 71 -5.53 1.99 14.70
N GLY A 72 -4.39 1.29 14.68
CA GLY A 72 -3.38 1.39 15.72
C GLY A 72 -3.93 0.97 17.10
N ASP A 73 -3.81 1.86 18.08
CA ASP A 73 -4.23 1.63 19.48
C ASP A 73 -5.74 1.76 19.73
N GLY A 74 -6.56 1.95 18.67
CA GLY A 74 -8.00 2.11 18.80
C GLY A 74 -8.46 3.53 19.19
N LYS A 75 -7.56 4.51 19.36
CA LYS A 75 -7.95 5.90 19.69
C LYS A 75 -8.32 6.74 18.46
N SER A 76 -7.77 6.41 17.29
CA SER A 76 -7.97 7.17 16.05
C SER A 76 -8.78 6.40 15.00
N LYS A 77 -9.53 7.13 14.15
CA LYS A 77 -10.26 6.55 13.00
C LYS A 77 -9.87 7.18 11.67
N SER A 78 -9.79 6.37 10.62
CA SER A 78 -9.62 6.82 9.23
C SER A 78 -10.61 6.12 8.29
N TRP A 79 -10.74 6.61 7.07
CA TRP A 79 -11.52 5.94 6.02
C TRP A 79 -10.76 4.72 5.51
N LEU A 80 -11.43 3.57 5.42
CA LEU A 80 -10.82 2.33 4.92
C LEU A 80 -10.53 2.43 3.42
N MET A 81 -11.50 2.89 2.63
CA MET A 81 -11.43 2.82 1.17
C MET A 81 -11.13 4.18 0.53
N ASN A 82 -10.45 4.14 -0.61
CA ASN A 82 -10.29 5.21 -1.57
C ASN A 82 -10.86 4.76 -2.91
N ARG A 83 -11.36 5.71 -3.70
CA ARG A 83 -11.59 5.49 -5.14
C ARG A 83 -10.19 5.58 -5.78
N GLY A 84 -9.47 4.46 -5.71
CA GLY A 84 -8.07 4.35 -6.07
C GLY A 84 -7.91 4.41 -7.58
N HIS A 85 -6.89 5.12 -8.03
CA HIS A 85 -6.57 5.22 -9.46
C HIS A 85 -5.78 3.99 -9.89
N LEU A 86 -6.07 3.39 -11.05
CA LEU A 86 -5.19 2.38 -11.64
C LEU A 86 -3.89 3.06 -12.11
N ILE A 87 -4.00 4.09 -12.96
CA ILE A 87 -2.89 5.01 -13.25
C ILE A 87 -3.11 6.32 -12.48
N GLY A 88 -2.21 6.61 -11.53
CA GLY A 88 -2.25 7.80 -10.68
C GLY A 88 -2.47 9.12 -11.43
N TYR A 89 -3.06 10.10 -10.74
CA TYR A 89 -3.34 11.42 -11.35
C TYR A 89 -2.06 12.08 -11.87
N GLN A 90 -0.91 11.92 -11.19
CA GLN A 90 0.35 12.54 -11.60
C GLN A 90 0.83 12.10 -12.99
N PHE A 91 0.47 10.89 -13.44
CA PHE A 91 0.77 10.46 -14.81
C PHE A 91 -0.40 10.74 -15.77
N SER A 92 -1.62 10.38 -15.38
CA SER A 92 -2.79 10.43 -16.29
C SER A 92 -3.36 11.84 -16.49
N GLY A 93 -3.38 12.69 -15.45
CA GLY A 93 -4.16 13.92 -15.40
C GLY A 93 -5.68 13.72 -15.31
N VAL A 94 -6.15 12.48 -15.16
CA VAL A 94 -7.55 12.09 -15.13
C VAL A 94 -7.99 11.83 -13.69
N ASN A 95 -9.17 12.31 -13.28
CA ASN A 95 -9.58 12.30 -11.86
C ASN A 95 -10.91 11.59 -11.56
N ASP A 96 -11.86 11.55 -12.50
CA ASP A 96 -13.25 11.07 -12.25
C ASP A 96 -13.71 10.11 -13.37
N GLU A 97 -12.77 9.34 -13.93
CA GLU A 97 -13.00 8.35 -14.99
C GLU A 97 -13.17 6.97 -14.38
N GLY A 98 -14.35 6.38 -14.56
CA GLY A 98 -14.69 5.10 -13.95
C GLY A 98 -13.96 3.90 -14.54
N LYS A 99 -13.30 4.01 -15.68
CA LYS A 99 -12.38 2.97 -16.22
C LYS A 99 -10.98 3.02 -15.60
N ASN A 100 -10.65 4.08 -14.86
CA ASN A 100 -9.38 4.24 -14.14
C ASN A 100 -9.58 4.16 -12.60
N LEU A 101 -10.72 3.66 -12.11
CA LEU A 101 -11.08 3.73 -10.69
C LEU A 101 -11.61 2.38 -10.17
N VAL A 102 -11.01 1.88 -9.08
CA VAL A 102 -11.48 0.71 -8.33
C VAL A 102 -11.56 1.03 -6.82
N PRO A 103 -12.32 0.27 -6.01
CA PRO A 103 -12.26 0.39 -4.56
C PRO A 103 -10.93 -0.19 -4.07
N MET A 104 -10.04 0.67 -3.60
CA MET A 104 -8.77 0.29 -2.97
C MET A 104 -8.77 0.66 -1.49
N THR A 105 -8.07 -0.11 -0.66
CA THR A 105 -7.79 0.34 0.71
C THR A 105 -6.86 1.57 0.71
N ALA A 106 -6.94 2.40 1.75
CA ALA A 106 -5.97 3.49 1.95
C ALA A 106 -4.53 2.96 2.14
N TRP A 107 -4.41 1.73 2.64
CA TRP A 107 -3.14 1.00 2.78
C TRP A 107 -2.53 0.67 1.42
N LEU A 108 -3.29 0.08 0.49
CA LEU A 108 -2.84 -0.15 -0.89
C LEU A 108 -2.63 1.17 -1.64
N ASN A 109 -3.55 2.12 -1.56
CA ASN A 109 -3.48 3.36 -2.33
C ASN A 109 -2.31 4.26 -1.91
N SER A 110 -2.04 4.38 -0.60
CA SER A 110 -1.14 5.41 -0.05
C SER A 110 -0.19 4.90 1.06
N GLY A 111 -0.08 3.59 1.26
CA GLY A 111 0.84 2.99 2.23
C GLY A 111 0.43 3.15 3.70
N ASN A 112 -0.69 3.80 4.01
CA ASN A 112 -1.04 4.21 5.37
C ASN A 112 -2.55 4.33 5.57
N TYR A 113 -3.04 4.12 6.80
CA TYR A 113 -4.45 4.33 7.16
C TYR A 113 -4.90 5.78 6.91
N LYS A 114 -4.00 6.76 7.14
CA LYS A 114 -4.31 8.19 7.04
C LYS A 114 -3.07 8.97 6.60
N GLY A 115 -3.23 9.79 5.56
CA GLY A 115 -2.09 10.48 4.94
C GLY A 115 -1.39 9.53 3.99
N THR A 116 -0.06 9.60 3.95
CA THR A 116 0.78 8.88 3.00
C THR A 116 1.98 8.26 3.71
N ASP A 117 2.44 7.12 3.20
CA ASP A 117 3.75 6.53 3.51
C ASP A 117 4.39 6.03 2.21
N GLU A 118 5.38 6.77 1.71
CA GLU A 118 6.16 6.44 0.50
C GLU A 118 7.30 5.43 0.75
N GLY A 119 7.47 4.99 2.00
CA GLY A 119 8.37 3.91 2.40
C GLY A 119 7.71 2.53 2.40
N ASN A 120 6.37 2.45 2.44
CA ASN A 120 5.64 1.19 2.49
C ASN A 120 5.49 0.54 1.10
N GLN A 121 6.30 -0.51 0.86
CA GLN A 121 6.28 -1.35 -0.35
C GLN A 121 4.97 -2.13 -0.57
N SER A 122 4.00 -2.07 0.36
CA SER A 122 2.65 -2.61 0.13
C SER A 122 1.71 -1.59 -0.53
N GLY A 123 2.14 -0.33 -0.70
CA GLY A 123 1.34 0.75 -1.26
C GLY A 123 1.81 1.16 -2.66
N MET A 124 0.87 1.42 -3.58
CA MET A 124 1.13 1.91 -4.93
C MET A 124 1.98 3.18 -4.94
N LEU A 125 1.73 4.11 -3.99
CA LEU A 125 2.47 5.36 -3.85
C LEU A 125 4.00 5.18 -3.72
N TYR A 126 4.48 4.08 -3.13
CA TYR A 126 5.91 3.76 -3.08
C TYR A 126 6.51 3.69 -4.48
N TYR A 127 5.80 3.04 -5.41
CA TYR A 127 6.24 2.80 -6.78
C TYR A 127 5.97 4.01 -7.66
N GLU A 128 4.77 4.60 -7.57
CA GLU A 128 4.42 5.79 -8.36
C GLU A 128 5.37 6.98 -8.08
N ASN A 129 5.73 7.26 -6.82
CA ASN A 129 6.70 8.33 -6.51
C ASN A 129 8.11 8.05 -7.05
N ARG A 130 8.50 6.78 -7.22
CA ARG A 130 9.83 6.40 -7.74
C ARG A 130 9.86 6.38 -9.27
N LEU A 131 8.75 6.03 -9.91
CA LEU A 131 8.55 6.15 -11.36
C LEU A 131 8.52 7.63 -11.82
N ASP A 132 7.83 8.49 -11.07
CA ASP A 132 7.84 9.95 -11.19
C ASP A 132 9.27 10.50 -11.07
N ASN A 133 10.00 10.10 -10.02
CA ASN A 133 11.41 10.50 -9.86
C ASN A 133 12.31 9.99 -11.01
N TRP A 134 12.08 8.78 -11.51
CA TRP A 134 12.81 8.23 -12.64
C TRP A 134 12.55 9.03 -13.94
N LEU A 135 11.30 9.43 -14.20
CA LEU A 135 10.95 10.31 -15.33
C LEU A 135 11.66 11.66 -15.22
N ALA A 136 11.62 12.30 -14.05
CA ALA A 136 12.25 13.59 -13.81
C ALA A 136 13.79 13.56 -13.98
N LEU A 137 14.43 12.43 -13.64
CA LEU A 137 15.87 12.22 -13.87
C LEU A 137 16.21 11.88 -15.33
N HIS A 138 15.24 11.39 -16.11
CA HIS A 138 15.44 10.95 -17.49
C HIS A 138 14.46 11.62 -18.48
N PRO A 139 14.45 12.95 -18.61
CA PRO A 139 13.41 13.71 -19.33
C PRO A 139 13.34 13.45 -20.86
N ASN A 140 14.29 12.68 -21.41
CA ASN A 140 14.31 12.26 -22.82
C ASN A 140 13.84 10.81 -23.03
N TYR A 141 13.63 10.04 -21.97
CA TYR A 141 13.08 8.69 -22.02
C TYR A 141 11.57 8.70 -21.77
N TRP A 142 10.95 7.56 -22.02
CA TRP A 142 9.54 7.31 -21.78
C TRP A 142 9.41 6.28 -20.67
N LEU A 143 8.37 6.42 -19.85
CA LEU A 143 7.85 5.36 -19.02
C LEU A 143 6.68 4.72 -19.76
N ASP A 144 6.70 3.40 -19.90
CA ASP A 144 5.53 2.59 -20.20
C ASP A 144 5.09 1.91 -18.90
N TYR A 145 3.84 2.13 -18.47
CA TYR A 145 3.30 1.73 -17.18
C TYR A 145 1.85 1.25 -17.31
N LYS A 146 1.60 -0.02 -16.99
CA LYS A 146 0.27 -0.64 -16.94
C LYS A 146 -0.10 -1.00 -15.51
N VAL A 147 -1.35 -0.79 -15.14
CA VAL A 147 -1.92 -1.31 -13.90
C VAL A 147 -3.17 -2.12 -14.18
N THR A 148 -3.18 -3.36 -13.71
CA THR A 148 -4.24 -4.36 -13.91
C THR A 148 -4.87 -4.72 -12.57
N ALA A 149 -6.19 -4.63 -12.48
CA ALA A 149 -6.96 -5.02 -11.31
C ALA A 149 -7.28 -6.52 -11.35
N ILE A 150 -6.79 -7.28 -10.36
CA ILE A 150 -6.92 -8.73 -10.30
C ILE A 150 -8.09 -9.12 -9.41
N TYR A 151 -9.11 -9.75 -10.01
CA TYR A 151 -10.34 -10.21 -9.34
C TYR A 151 -10.37 -11.73 -9.19
N SER A 152 -11.05 -12.25 -8.16
CA SER A 152 -11.38 -13.67 -8.08
C SER A 152 -12.83 -13.91 -8.48
N GLY A 153 -13.06 -14.61 -9.60
CA GLY A 153 -14.40 -14.88 -10.11
C GLY A 153 -15.26 -13.61 -10.26
N ASP A 154 -16.45 -13.62 -9.66
CA ASP A 154 -17.43 -12.53 -9.71
C ASP A 154 -17.25 -11.48 -8.59
N GLU A 155 -16.11 -11.47 -7.88
CA GLU A 155 -15.86 -10.48 -6.82
C GLU A 155 -15.84 -9.04 -7.37
N LEU A 156 -16.55 -8.12 -6.70
CA LEU A 156 -16.67 -6.73 -7.14
C LEU A 156 -15.44 -5.87 -6.80
N LEU A 157 -14.65 -6.28 -5.80
CA LEU A 157 -13.38 -5.64 -5.45
C LEU A 157 -12.20 -6.48 -5.97
N PRO A 158 -11.14 -5.85 -6.50
CA PRO A 158 -9.93 -6.58 -6.82
C PRO A 158 -9.27 -7.06 -5.53
N ARG A 159 -8.78 -8.30 -5.56
CA ARG A 159 -7.94 -8.88 -4.50
C ARG A 159 -6.56 -8.25 -4.49
N GLN A 160 -6.04 -7.97 -5.69
CA GLN A 160 -4.70 -7.47 -5.92
C GLN A 160 -4.70 -6.46 -7.07
N VAL A 161 -3.66 -5.65 -7.17
CA VAL A 161 -3.30 -4.92 -8.39
C VAL A 161 -1.92 -5.35 -8.84
N GLU A 162 -1.75 -5.54 -10.14
CA GLU A 162 -0.45 -5.72 -10.77
C GLU A 162 0.00 -4.39 -11.36
N LEU A 163 1.23 -3.97 -11.05
CA LEU A 163 1.93 -2.86 -11.66
C LEU A 163 2.98 -3.46 -12.61
N GLN A 164 2.94 -3.09 -13.89
CA GLN A 164 3.94 -3.45 -14.89
C GLN A 164 4.60 -2.18 -15.40
N TYR A 165 5.93 -2.11 -15.43
CA TYR A 165 6.64 -0.94 -15.94
C TYR A 165 7.96 -1.26 -16.63
N VAL A 166 8.31 -0.44 -17.62
CA VAL A 166 9.60 -0.44 -18.31
C VAL A 166 9.91 0.96 -18.85
N GLY A 167 11.19 1.30 -18.95
CA GLY A 167 11.63 2.52 -19.62
C GLY A 167 11.79 2.29 -21.12
N ILE A 168 11.63 3.33 -21.94
CA ILE A 168 11.88 3.26 -23.38
C ILE A 168 12.75 4.45 -23.81
N ASP A 169 13.83 4.19 -24.55
CA ASP A 169 14.69 5.24 -25.11
C ASP A 169 14.07 5.90 -26.36
N SER A 170 14.71 6.95 -26.87
CA SER A 170 14.23 7.68 -28.06
C SER A 170 14.25 6.87 -29.36
N SER A 171 14.87 5.69 -29.37
CA SER A 171 14.94 4.76 -30.51
C SER A 171 13.96 3.60 -30.38
N GLY A 172 13.23 3.49 -29.26
CA GLY A 172 12.31 2.40 -28.96
C GLY A 172 12.95 1.20 -28.23
N ASN A 173 14.19 1.31 -27.73
CA ASN A 173 14.81 0.23 -26.96
C ASN A 173 14.30 0.24 -25.51
N LEU A 174 14.07 -0.94 -24.95
CA LEU A 174 13.66 -1.10 -23.55
C LEU A 174 14.82 -0.86 -22.57
N LEU A 175 14.48 -0.24 -21.44
CA LEU A 175 15.38 0.11 -20.34
C LEU A 175 14.81 -0.48 -19.05
N GLU A 176 15.57 -1.36 -18.40
CA GLU A 176 15.21 -1.92 -17.10
C GLU A 176 15.15 -0.81 -16.04
N ILE A 177 14.03 -0.72 -15.32
CA ILE A 177 13.85 0.21 -14.19
C ILE A 177 13.89 -0.59 -12.89
N LYS A 178 14.73 -0.15 -11.94
CA LYS A 178 14.85 -0.72 -10.59
C LYS A 178 14.46 0.31 -9.56
N LEU A 179 13.32 0.11 -8.92
CA LEU A 179 12.79 1.00 -7.88
C LEU A 179 13.24 0.55 -6.48
N GLY A 180 13.65 -0.71 -6.35
CA GLY A 180 14.05 -1.33 -5.10
C GLY A 180 12.86 -1.94 -4.35
N GLY A 181 13.20 -2.92 -3.50
CA GLY A 181 12.24 -3.69 -2.73
C GLY A 181 12.41 -5.20 -2.95
N ASP A 182 11.51 -5.99 -2.36
CA ASP A 182 11.50 -7.45 -2.47
C ASP A 182 10.39 -8.01 -3.39
N LYS A 183 9.58 -7.11 -3.98
CA LYS A 183 8.43 -7.45 -4.84
C LYS A 183 8.67 -7.31 -6.34
N GLU A 184 9.80 -6.72 -6.76
CA GLU A 184 10.15 -6.58 -8.18
C GLU A 184 10.47 -7.95 -8.79
N THR A 185 9.72 -8.33 -9.84
CA THR A 185 10.03 -9.50 -10.68
C THR A 185 10.23 -9.06 -12.12
N LEU A 186 11.20 -9.65 -12.82
CA LEU A 186 11.51 -9.28 -14.21
C LEU A 186 11.03 -10.40 -15.15
N ASP A 187 10.30 -10.02 -16.20
CA ASP A 187 9.81 -10.95 -17.21
C ASP A 187 10.89 -11.28 -18.27
N SER A 188 10.53 -12.12 -19.25
CA SER A 188 11.42 -12.50 -20.35
C SER A 188 11.80 -11.37 -21.31
N GLN A 189 11.03 -10.28 -21.34
CA GLN A 189 11.23 -9.11 -22.21
C GLN A 189 11.98 -7.97 -21.50
N GLY A 190 12.21 -8.08 -20.18
CA GLY A 190 12.83 -7.03 -19.37
C GLY A 190 11.83 -6.02 -18.80
N ILE A 191 10.55 -6.38 -18.73
CA ILE A 191 9.49 -5.60 -18.08
C ILE A 191 9.46 -5.99 -16.60
N THR A 192 9.36 -5.00 -15.71
CA THR A 192 9.25 -5.24 -14.27
C THR A 192 7.78 -5.37 -13.87
N HIS A 193 7.45 -6.41 -13.12
CA HIS A 193 6.13 -6.72 -12.58
C HIS A 193 6.14 -6.71 -11.05
N ILE A 194 5.09 -6.15 -10.45
CA ILE A 194 4.84 -6.14 -9.01
C ILE A 194 3.37 -6.43 -8.75
N VAL A 195 3.08 -7.36 -7.83
CA VAL A 195 1.70 -7.62 -7.35
C VAL A 195 1.54 -7.09 -5.93
N LEU A 196 0.51 -6.27 -5.71
CA LEU A 196 0.19 -5.65 -4.43
C LEU A 196 -1.20 -6.08 -3.96
N ASP A 197 -1.34 -6.43 -2.68
CA ASP A 197 -2.58 -6.86 -2.07
C ASP A 197 -3.52 -5.69 -1.71
N ASN A 198 -4.79 -5.78 -2.10
CA ASN A 198 -5.83 -4.81 -1.73
C ASN A 198 -6.38 -5.06 -0.31
N GLN A 199 -5.46 -5.15 0.64
CA GLN A 199 -5.72 -5.46 2.05
C GLN A 199 -5.52 -4.22 2.93
N SER A 200 -5.98 -4.27 4.18
CA SER A 200 -5.67 -3.25 5.19
C SER A 200 -5.54 -3.93 6.56
N PRO A 201 -4.48 -3.69 7.36
CA PRO A 201 -4.27 -4.43 8.61
C PRO A 201 -5.38 -4.25 9.66
N ASN A 202 -6.22 -3.22 9.53
CA ASN A 202 -7.33 -2.92 10.43
C ASN A 202 -8.72 -3.36 9.92
N ALA A 203 -8.78 -4.18 8.86
CA ALA A 203 -10.04 -4.61 8.26
C ALA A 203 -10.04 -6.04 7.71
N GLU A 204 -11.16 -6.73 7.90
CA GLU A 204 -11.54 -7.88 7.07
C GLU A 204 -12.45 -7.37 5.95
N ILE A 205 -12.17 -7.74 4.70
CA ILE A 205 -12.85 -7.23 3.52
C ILE A 205 -13.61 -8.37 2.83
N ASN A 206 -14.90 -8.15 2.58
CA ASN A 206 -15.72 -9.03 1.76
C ASN A 206 -15.63 -8.58 0.29
N TYR A 207 -14.65 -9.12 -0.43
CA TYR A 207 -14.38 -8.75 -1.83
C TYR A 207 -15.56 -9.03 -2.78
N ALA A 208 -16.46 -9.95 -2.42
CA ALA A 208 -17.65 -10.27 -3.23
C ALA A 208 -18.64 -9.10 -3.35
N ASN A 209 -18.71 -8.21 -2.36
CA ASN A 209 -19.65 -7.08 -2.38
C ASN A 209 -19.07 -5.73 -1.90
N GLY A 210 -17.84 -5.73 -1.40
CA GLY A 210 -17.12 -4.56 -0.90
C GLY A 210 -17.45 -4.12 0.52
N THR A 211 -18.29 -4.87 1.24
CA THR A 211 -18.49 -4.64 2.68
C THR A 211 -17.26 -5.03 3.49
N ALA A 212 -17.10 -4.47 4.69
CA ALA A 212 -15.94 -4.76 5.54
C ALA A 212 -16.29 -4.69 7.03
N THR A 213 -15.50 -5.36 7.86
CA THR A 213 -15.53 -5.34 9.33
C THR A 213 -14.20 -4.79 9.87
N ASN A 214 -14.26 -4.04 10.97
CA ASN A 214 -13.08 -3.44 11.59
C ASN A 214 -12.47 -4.44 12.58
N THR A 215 -11.21 -4.80 12.40
CA THR A 215 -10.49 -5.73 13.31
C THR A 215 -9.92 -5.03 14.55
N VAL A 216 -9.90 -3.69 14.58
CA VAL A 216 -9.38 -2.91 15.70
C VAL A 216 -10.56 -2.39 16.54
N PRO A 217 -10.64 -2.74 17.84
CA PRO A 217 -11.70 -2.26 18.72
C PRO A 217 -11.52 -0.76 19.02
N ALA A 218 -12.59 -0.14 19.53
CA ALA A 218 -12.49 1.19 20.14
C ALA A 218 -11.60 1.10 21.38
N TYR A 219 -10.64 2.02 21.52
CA TYR A 219 -9.95 2.20 22.80
C TYR A 219 -10.96 2.62 23.87
N THR A 220 -10.93 1.92 25.00
CA THR A 220 -11.74 2.24 26.18
C THR A 220 -10.81 2.44 27.36
N ASP A 221 -10.94 3.57 28.06
CA ASP A 221 -10.30 3.82 29.35
C ASP A 221 -10.98 2.96 30.44
N VAL A 222 -10.79 1.64 30.37
CA VAL A 222 -11.08 0.74 31.49
C VAL A 222 -9.80 0.64 32.30
N PRO A 223 -9.75 1.14 33.55
CA PRO A 223 -8.65 0.85 34.44
C PRO A 223 -8.54 -0.67 34.57
N SER A 224 -7.32 -1.20 34.52
CA SER A 224 -7.07 -2.63 34.76
C SER A 224 -7.67 -3.03 36.11
N GLU A 225 -8.85 -3.67 36.10
CA GLU A 225 -9.39 -4.28 37.30
C GLU A 225 -8.41 -5.37 37.75
N PRO A 226 -8.12 -5.46 39.07
CA PRO A 226 -7.17 -6.43 39.56
C PRO A 226 -7.71 -7.83 39.29
N SER A 227 -6.88 -8.67 38.67
CA SER A 227 -7.08 -10.11 38.64
C SER A 227 -7.34 -10.60 40.06
N SER A 228 -8.53 -11.13 40.32
CA SER A 228 -8.91 -11.66 41.62
C SER A 228 -8.12 -12.94 41.91
N GLU A 229 -7.03 -12.79 42.66
CA GLU A 229 -6.27 -13.91 43.23
C GLU A 229 -7.18 -14.75 44.13
N SER A 230 -7.62 -15.90 43.63
CA SER A 230 -8.13 -16.99 44.48
C SER A 230 -7.01 -18.00 44.73
N SER A 231 -6.12 -17.66 45.67
CA SER A 231 -5.07 -18.55 46.14
C SER A 231 -5.63 -19.71 46.96
N GLN A 232 -5.67 -20.92 46.39
CA GLN A 232 -5.52 -22.16 47.15
C GLN A 232 -4.57 -23.11 46.42
N VAL A 233 -3.43 -23.39 47.08
CA VAL A 233 -2.39 -24.32 46.62
C VAL A 233 -2.61 -25.68 47.27
N THR A 234 -2.46 -26.76 46.50
CA THR A 234 -2.24 -28.13 47.00
C THR A 234 -1.41 -28.94 45.99
N GLU A 235 -0.54 -29.83 46.47
CA GLU A 235 0.41 -30.63 45.69
C GLU A 235 -0.06 -32.11 45.50
N GLN A 236 0.59 -33.03 44.76
CA GLN A 236 1.90 -32.98 44.09
C GLN A 236 1.91 -33.56 42.63
N PRO A 237 2.68 -34.59 42.16
CA PRO A 237 3.15 -34.57 40.75
C PRO A 237 2.70 -35.74 39.85
N SER A 238 2.80 -35.58 38.51
CA SER A 238 3.38 -36.60 37.60
C SER A 238 3.56 -36.15 36.13
N SER A 239 4.80 -36.31 35.62
CA SER A 239 5.23 -36.76 34.27
C SER A 239 4.64 -36.25 32.92
N GLU A 240 5.59 -35.86 32.05
CA GLU A 240 5.63 -35.91 30.56
C GLU A 240 5.02 -34.76 29.72
N PRO A 241 5.56 -34.50 28.49
CA PRO A 241 5.65 -33.14 27.96
C PRO A 241 4.68 -32.82 26.80
N GLU A 242 4.17 -31.59 26.79
CA GLU A 242 3.50 -30.98 25.62
C GLU A 242 4.38 -29.90 24.96
N PRO A 243 4.16 -29.60 23.66
CA PRO A 243 5.10 -28.84 22.84
C PRO A 243 5.11 -27.34 23.16
N ALA A 244 6.24 -26.70 22.88
CA ALA A 244 6.45 -25.28 23.14
C ALA A 244 5.41 -24.39 22.41
N GLN A 245 4.67 -23.60 23.18
CA GLN A 245 3.97 -22.43 22.68
C GLN A 245 4.99 -21.30 22.42
N PRO A 246 4.78 -20.44 21.40
CA PRO A 246 5.60 -19.24 21.23
C PRO A 246 5.37 -18.29 22.41
N THR A 247 6.45 -17.80 23.00
CA THR A 247 6.44 -16.88 24.15
C THR A 247 5.87 -15.52 23.76
N GLN A 248 5.03 -14.92 24.62
CA GLN A 248 4.40 -13.61 24.39
C GLN A 248 5.39 -12.47 24.06
N GLU A 249 6.65 -12.62 24.47
CA GLU A 249 7.75 -11.69 24.20
C GLU A 249 8.04 -11.50 22.69
N GLU A 250 7.82 -12.51 21.84
CA GLU A 250 8.10 -12.38 20.39
C GLU A 250 7.12 -11.48 19.64
N SER A 251 5.96 -11.17 20.22
CA SER A 251 4.89 -10.38 19.59
C SER A 251 4.83 -8.91 20.04
N ARG A 252 5.74 -8.49 20.92
CA ARG A 252 5.69 -7.17 21.55
C ARG A 252 6.28 -6.09 20.63
N THR A 253 5.54 -5.00 20.45
CA THR A 253 6.01 -3.83 19.69
C THR A 253 6.89 -2.92 20.55
N VAL A 254 7.99 -2.40 19.98
CA VAL A 254 8.90 -1.48 20.65
C VAL A 254 9.23 -0.25 19.80
N TYR A 255 9.60 0.84 20.46
CA TYR A 255 9.94 2.13 19.87
C TYR A 255 11.43 2.42 19.97
N VAL A 256 12.07 2.81 18.87
CA VAL A 256 13.51 3.11 18.79
C VAL A 256 13.73 4.51 18.23
N ALA A 257 14.43 5.36 18.98
CA ALA A 257 14.72 6.74 18.58
C ALA A 257 15.76 6.82 17.44
N ARG A 258 15.97 8.03 16.92
CA ARG A 258 17.00 8.38 15.93
C ARG A 258 16.91 7.54 14.64
N GLN A 259 15.72 7.44 14.06
CA GLN A 259 15.46 6.66 12.84
C GLN A 259 15.89 5.18 13.00
N GLY A 260 15.65 4.60 14.18
CA GLY A 260 16.04 3.22 14.49
C GLY A 260 17.51 3.04 14.93
N THR A 261 18.35 4.07 14.88
CA THR A 261 19.78 3.97 15.21
C THR A 261 20.10 4.04 16.71
N ALA A 262 19.12 4.20 17.60
CA ALA A 262 19.37 4.15 19.04
C ALA A 262 19.68 2.71 19.51
N ASP A 263 20.60 2.60 20.48
CA ASP A 263 21.01 1.33 21.14
C ASP A 263 19.98 0.82 22.15
N VAL A 264 18.90 1.58 22.38
CA VAL A 264 17.87 1.29 23.37
C VAL A 264 16.48 1.41 22.78
N TYR A 265 15.57 0.59 23.29
CA TYR A 265 14.16 0.59 22.95
C TYR A 265 13.26 0.83 24.16
N TRP A 266 12.04 1.31 23.89
CA TRP A 266 10.98 1.58 24.86
C TRP A 266 9.73 0.79 24.47
N TYR A 267 8.95 0.32 25.44
CA TYR A 267 7.60 -0.24 25.20
C TYR A 267 6.53 0.84 25.06
N ASP A 268 6.73 2.01 25.68
CA ASP A 268 5.86 3.17 25.49
C ASP A 268 6.63 4.35 24.88
N ILE A 269 6.14 4.83 23.75
CA ILE A 269 6.63 6.05 23.09
C ILE A 269 6.57 7.28 24.03
N ASN A 270 5.71 7.29 25.04
CA ASN A 270 5.60 8.35 26.03
C ASN A 270 6.70 8.32 27.10
N SER A 271 7.25 7.14 27.43
CA SER A 271 8.40 6.98 28.35
C SER A 271 9.74 7.37 27.71
N MET A 272 9.79 7.62 26.40
CA MET A 272 10.99 8.17 25.76
C MET A 272 11.27 9.61 26.25
N PRO A 273 12.55 10.03 26.36
CA PRO A 273 12.93 11.37 26.79
C PRO A 273 12.15 12.50 26.10
N LYS A 274 11.81 13.56 26.84
CA LYS A 274 10.99 14.69 26.35
C LYS A 274 11.60 15.44 25.15
N ASN A 275 12.91 15.30 24.92
CA ASN A 275 13.65 15.85 23.78
C ASN A 275 13.77 14.88 22.59
N THR A 276 13.20 13.68 22.66
CA THR A 276 13.15 12.73 21.53
C THR A 276 12.25 13.29 20.44
N ASN A 277 12.80 13.57 19.27
CA ASN A 277 11.99 13.93 18.10
C ASN A 277 11.13 12.73 17.67
N LYS A 278 9.81 12.82 17.90
CA LYS A 278 8.85 11.76 17.62
C LYS A 278 8.70 11.43 16.13
N SER A 279 9.01 12.35 15.22
CA SER A 279 9.03 12.04 13.76
C SER A 279 10.14 11.08 13.37
N ASN A 280 11.15 10.90 14.24
CA ASN A 280 12.32 10.08 14.01
C ASN A 280 12.30 8.84 14.94
N VAL A 281 11.12 8.39 15.37
CA VAL A 281 10.95 7.16 16.14
C VAL A 281 10.49 6.06 15.17
N VAL A 282 11.24 4.97 15.14
CA VAL A 282 10.90 3.76 14.36
C VAL A 282 10.23 2.77 15.29
N THR A 283 9.22 2.07 14.76
CA THR A 283 8.49 1.01 15.43
C THR A 283 8.96 -0.33 14.85
N MET A 284 9.28 -1.30 15.69
CA MET A 284 9.72 -2.65 15.28
C MET A 284 9.25 -3.70 16.32
N SER A 285 9.41 -5.00 16.03
CA SER A 285 9.19 -6.02 17.05
C SER A 285 10.32 -6.00 18.09
N GLU A 286 10.03 -6.49 19.30
CA GLU A 286 11.03 -6.68 20.34
C GLU A 286 12.13 -7.65 19.89
N ALA A 287 11.76 -8.73 19.18
CA ALA A 287 12.72 -9.65 18.57
C ALA A 287 13.66 -8.98 17.54
N ASP A 288 13.14 -8.06 16.71
CA ASP A 288 13.96 -7.27 15.78
C ASP A 288 14.89 -6.29 16.53
N ALA A 289 14.42 -5.69 17.62
CA ALA A 289 15.25 -4.80 18.42
C ALA A 289 16.38 -5.56 19.13
N ILE A 290 16.07 -6.71 19.74
CA ILE A 290 17.03 -7.59 20.41
C ILE A 290 18.05 -8.16 19.41
N SER A 291 17.60 -8.62 18.23
CA SER A 291 18.51 -9.14 17.18
C SER A 291 19.41 -8.05 16.58
N GLN A 292 18.96 -6.79 16.57
CA GLN A 292 19.79 -5.61 16.27
C GLN A 292 20.68 -5.16 17.45
N GLY A 293 20.79 -5.95 18.53
CA GLY A 293 21.64 -5.67 19.68
C GLY A 293 21.14 -4.53 20.59
N LYS A 294 19.88 -4.10 20.43
CA LYS A 294 19.29 -3.05 21.25
C LYS A 294 18.81 -3.63 22.58
N ARG A 295 18.79 -2.80 23.61
CA ARG A 295 18.38 -3.21 24.97
C ARG A 295 17.22 -2.37 25.50
N HIS A 296 16.34 -2.99 26.27
CA HIS A 296 15.29 -2.28 26.99
C HIS A 296 15.87 -1.22 27.93
N THR A 297 15.17 -0.09 28.06
CA THR A 297 15.51 0.97 29.01
C THR A 297 14.93 0.69 30.40
N THR A 298 15.80 0.59 31.42
CA THR A 298 15.36 0.51 32.83
C THR A 298 14.80 1.83 33.40
N LYS A 299 14.57 2.82 32.53
CA LYS A 299 13.96 4.12 32.85
C LYS A 299 12.73 4.29 31.96
N GLU A 300 11.63 3.71 32.40
CA GLU A 300 10.27 3.94 31.86
C GLU A 300 9.33 4.49 32.93
#